data_AF-A0A1H2HJG9-F1
#
_entry.id   AF-A0A1H2HJG9-F1
#
_cell.length_a   1.000
_cell.length_b   1.000
_cell.length_c   1.000
_cell.angle_alpha   90.00
_cell.angle_beta   90.00
_cell.angle_gamma   90.00
#
_symmetry.space_group_name_H-M   'P 1'
#
loop_
_entity.id
_entity.type
_entity.pdbx_description
1 polymer ?
#
loop_
_entity_poly.entity_id
_entity_poly.type
_entity_poly.pdbx_seq_one_letter_code
_entity_poly.pdbx_strand_id
1 'polypeptide(L)'
;MDTILAPLYYLVSWIMIGWHWLFSELIGIDHDGVNWALSIIGLVVVIRILLIPLFVRQIKSQRRMQILQPQLRELQKKYKGDRERLQQEMMKLYKDTGTNPFSSCLPILLQAPFLFALFRVLDGVAKGHERGAFTSQPELFESAGQAQIFGARLADTFLNAETINTRIIAAVMVVLMVVTQFVTQRQIMRKNMPKEALEGPFAQQQKILLYVLPLVFAFSGVYFPLGTVLYWLTSNLWTMGQQLYVIRRMPAPGTEAEKAHQRRLEEKARKKGIALPTPDTAEPEQPEQTEVVRRQPKKTSRSQRKKK
;
A
#
# COMPACT_ATOMS: atom_id res chain seq x y z
N MET A 1 -3.43 -18.64 18.62
CA MET A 1 -3.19 -17.42 17.81
C MET A 1 -3.17 -16.15 18.65
N ASP A 2 -4.00 -16.02 19.69
CA ASP A 2 -4.04 -14.79 20.50
C ASP A 2 -2.75 -14.48 21.26
N THR A 3 -1.98 -15.49 21.68
CA THR A 3 -0.66 -15.30 22.31
C THR A 3 0.39 -14.70 21.37
N ILE A 4 0.34 -15.00 20.07
CA ILE A 4 1.31 -14.48 19.08
C ILE A 4 1.02 -13.01 18.75
N LEU A 5 -0.27 -12.66 18.67
CA LEU A 5 -0.70 -11.30 18.34
C LEU A 5 -0.83 -10.39 19.57
N ALA A 6 -0.73 -10.93 20.79
CA ALA A 6 -0.85 -10.16 22.02
C ALA A 6 0.06 -8.92 22.05
N PRO A 7 1.36 -9.00 21.70
CA PRO A 7 2.21 -7.80 21.66
C PRO A 7 1.69 -6.72 20.71
N LEU A 8 1.11 -7.13 19.58
CA LEU A 8 0.50 -6.20 18.62
C LEU A 8 -0.80 -5.60 19.15
N TYR A 9 -1.61 -6.37 19.88
CA TYR A 9 -2.81 -5.82 20.54
C TYR A 9 -2.42 -4.75 21.56
N TYR A 10 -1.42 -5.02 22.40
CA TYR A 10 -0.88 -4.04 23.35
C TYR A 10 -0.34 -2.81 22.65
N LEU A 11 0.49 -2.98 21.62
CA LEU A 11 1.04 -1.86 20.85
C LEU A 11 -0.06 -0.99 20.24
N VAL A 12 -1.04 -1.59 19.57
CA VAL A 12 -2.11 -0.86 18.87
C VAL A 12 -3.00 -0.10 19.86
N SER A 13 -3.48 -0.78 20.90
CA SER A 13 -4.32 -0.15 21.93
C SER A 13 -3.56 0.90 22.74
N TRP A 14 -2.28 0.69 23.04
CA TRP A 14 -1.45 1.69 23.71
C TRP A 14 -1.30 2.97 22.88
N ILE A 15 -1.05 2.84 21.58
CA ILE A 15 -1.00 3.99 20.67
C ILE A 15 -2.36 4.70 20.64
N MET A 16 -3.48 3.96 20.57
CA MET A 16 -4.82 4.55 20.57
C MET A 16 -5.11 5.31 21.88
N ILE A 17 -4.82 4.72 23.04
CA ILE A 17 -4.98 5.36 24.34
C ILE A 17 -4.11 6.63 24.42
N GLY A 18 -2.86 6.56 23.95
CA GLY A 18 -1.97 7.72 23.92
C GLY A 18 -2.50 8.87 23.06
N TRP A 19 -3.08 8.58 21.89
CA TRP A 19 -3.73 9.60 21.08
C TRP A 19 -5.02 10.13 21.70
N HIS A 20 -5.83 9.26 22.30
CA HIS A 20 -7.04 9.69 23.01
C HIS A 20 -6.68 10.69 24.12
N TRP A 21 -5.70 10.35 24.98
CA TRP A 21 -5.16 11.24 26.00
C TRP A 21 -4.62 12.56 25.41
N LEU A 22 -3.93 12.51 24.27
CA LEU A 22 -3.45 13.72 23.61
C LEU A 22 -4.60 14.64 23.19
N PHE A 23 -5.68 14.09 22.64
CA PHE A 23 -6.81 14.88 22.17
C PHE A 23 -7.72 15.36 23.32
N SER A 24 -7.89 14.54 24.36
CA SER A 24 -8.70 14.90 25.52
C SER A 24 -7.97 15.88 26.44
N GLU A 25 -6.77 15.56 26.90
CA GLU A 25 -6.07 16.32 27.94
C GLU A 25 -5.22 17.45 27.38
N LEU A 26 -4.43 17.20 26.32
CA LEU A 26 -3.50 18.20 25.81
C LEU A 26 -4.19 19.22 24.91
N ILE A 27 -5.10 18.77 24.05
CA ILE A 27 -5.81 19.64 23.11
C ILE A 27 -7.13 20.17 23.72
N GLY A 28 -7.73 19.44 24.66
CA GLY A 28 -8.95 19.88 25.34
C GLY A 28 -10.23 19.70 24.52
N ILE A 29 -10.35 18.62 23.74
CA ILE A 29 -11.58 18.34 22.98
C ILE A 29 -12.60 17.67 23.90
N ASP A 30 -13.64 18.42 24.27
CA ASP A 30 -14.76 17.99 25.14
C ASP A 30 -15.78 17.07 24.42
N HIS A 31 -15.31 16.18 23.56
CA HIS A 31 -16.15 15.21 22.87
C HIS A 31 -15.45 13.87 22.73
N ASP A 32 -15.74 12.96 23.66
CA ASP A 32 -15.05 11.68 23.80
C ASP A 32 -15.07 10.83 22.51
N GLY A 33 -16.20 10.80 21.82
CA GLY A 33 -16.30 10.09 20.55
C GLY A 33 -15.42 10.64 19.42
N VAL A 34 -15.14 11.96 19.41
CA VAL A 34 -14.19 12.58 18.47
C VAL A 34 -12.77 12.21 18.85
N ASN A 35 -12.46 12.16 20.15
CA ASN A 35 -11.14 11.75 20.64
C ASN A 35 -10.80 10.31 20.23
N TRP A 36 -11.76 9.38 20.35
CA TRP A 36 -11.61 8.01 19.87
C TRP A 36 -11.55 7.91 18.33
N ALA A 37 -12.30 8.74 17.60
CA ALA A 37 -12.18 8.83 16.14
C ALA A 37 -10.77 9.23 15.71
N LEU A 38 -10.27 10.30 16.33
CA LEU A 38 -8.96 10.86 16.06
C LEU A 38 -7.84 9.94 16.53
N SER A 39 -8.06 9.13 17.57
CA SER A 39 -7.08 8.13 18.00
C SER A 39 -6.92 6.99 17.00
N ILE A 40 -8.00 6.54 16.36
CA ILE A 40 -7.93 5.58 15.25
C ILE A 40 -7.18 6.19 14.06
N ILE A 41 -7.45 7.46 13.73
CA ILE A 41 -6.74 8.19 12.67
C ILE A 41 -5.25 8.34 13.01
N GLY A 42 -4.94 8.73 14.24
CA GLY A 42 -3.59 8.91 14.76
C GLY A 42 -2.78 7.62 14.71
N LEU A 43 -3.39 6.48 15.07
CA LEU A 43 -2.78 5.17 14.90
C LEU A 43 -2.38 4.92 13.44
N VAL A 44 -3.27 5.19 12.48
CA VAL A 44 -2.96 5.03 11.05
C VAL A 44 -1.74 5.88 10.68
N VAL A 45 -1.72 7.15 11.08
CA VAL A 45 -0.61 8.07 10.80
C VAL A 45 0.71 7.55 11.37
N VAL A 46 0.73 7.14 12.65
CA VAL A 46 1.94 6.61 13.31
C VAL A 46 2.47 5.38 12.58
N ILE A 47 1.61 4.37 12.35
CA ILE A 47 2.03 3.14 11.67
C ILE A 47 2.52 3.47 10.26
N ARG A 48 1.83 4.34 9.53
CA ARG A 48 2.23 4.71 8.16
C ARG A 48 3.57 5.43 8.13
N ILE A 49 3.84 6.34 9.06
CA ILE A 49 5.12 7.05 9.17
C ILE A 49 6.26 6.05 9.43
N LEU A 50 6.09 5.15 10.39
CA LEU A 50 7.10 4.11 10.70
C LEU A 50 7.39 3.21 9.50
N LEU A 51 6.40 2.95 8.66
CA LEU A 51 6.54 2.10 7.48
C LEU A 51 7.04 2.83 6.22
N ILE A 52 7.18 4.15 6.21
CA ILE A 52 7.70 4.93 5.05
C ILE A 52 8.99 4.35 4.45
N PRO A 53 10.08 4.06 5.20
CA PRO A 53 11.31 3.58 4.60
C PRO A 53 11.12 2.24 3.88
N LEU A 54 10.25 1.38 4.42
CA LEU A 54 9.91 0.10 3.82
C LEU A 54 9.03 0.28 2.57
N PHE A 55 8.05 1.20 2.63
CA PHE A 55 7.24 1.58 1.47
C PHE A 55 8.06 2.18 0.32
N VAL A 56 9.16 2.86 0.60
CA VAL A 56 10.09 3.33 -0.44
C VAL A 56 10.82 2.15 -1.10
N ARG A 57 11.26 1.13 -0.32
CA ARG A 57 11.98 -0.06 -0.84
C ARG A 57 11.11 -0.94 -1.74
N GLN A 58 10.00 -1.45 -1.23
CA GLN A 58 8.73 -0.95 -1.72
C GLN A 58 8.50 -0.68 -3.22
N ILE A 59 8.18 0.59 -3.44
CA ILE A 59 8.00 1.25 -4.72
C ILE A 59 9.18 1.00 -5.67
N LYS A 60 10.43 1.03 -5.17
CA LYS A 60 11.61 0.74 -6.01
C LYS A 60 11.55 -0.68 -6.58
N SER A 61 11.12 -1.66 -5.79
CA SER A 61 10.97 -3.04 -6.27
C SER A 61 9.85 -3.16 -7.32
N GLN A 62 8.73 -2.47 -7.10
CA GLN A 62 7.64 -2.42 -8.10
C GLN A 62 8.09 -1.75 -9.41
N ARG A 63 8.93 -0.73 -9.35
CA ARG A 63 9.47 -0.03 -10.54
C ARG A 63 10.36 -0.95 -11.38
N ARG A 64 11.20 -1.78 -10.75
CA ARG A 64 12.00 -2.80 -11.47
C ARG A 64 11.12 -3.78 -12.24
N MET A 65 10.01 -4.20 -11.64
CA MET A 65 9.05 -5.08 -12.31
C MET A 65 8.43 -4.42 -13.56
N GLN A 66 8.18 -3.12 -13.52
CA GLN A 66 7.65 -2.39 -14.67
C GLN A 66 8.65 -2.31 -15.82
N ILE A 67 9.94 -2.18 -15.52
CA ILE A 67 11.02 -2.16 -16.54
C ILE A 67 11.12 -3.52 -17.26
N LEU A 68 10.79 -4.62 -16.58
CA LEU A 68 10.81 -5.97 -17.18
C LEU A 68 9.57 -6.32 -18.02
N GLN A 69 8.50 -5.52 -17.95
CA GLN A 69 7.27 -5.70 -18.74
C GLN A 69 7.51 -5.99 -20.23
N PRO A 70 8.35 -5.25 -20.99
CA PRO A 70 8.60 -5.54 -22.40
C PRO A 70 9.19 -6.93 -22.63
N GLN A 71 10.22 -7.31 -21.85
CA GLN A 71 10.87 -8.63 -21.95
C GLN A 71 9.89 -9.76 -21.59
N LEU A 72 9.04 -9.56 -20.57
CA LEU A 72 7.99 -10.50 -20.22
C LEU A 72 6.99 -10.71 -21.36
N ARG A 73 6.68 -9.67 -22.15
CA ARG A 73 5.79 -9.82 -23.31
C ARG A 73 6.45 -10.52 -24.48
N GLU A 74 7.71 -10.24 -24.75
CA GLU A 74 8.48 -10.98 -25.76
C GLU A 74 8.49 -12.46 -25.43
N LEU A 75 8.66 -12.79 -24.15
CA LEU A 75 8.59 -14.16 -23.67
C LEU A 75 7.19 -14.78 -23.86
N GLN A 76 6.12 -14.06 -23.50
CA GLN A 76 4.74 -14.49 -23.74
C GLN A 76 4.43 -14.72 -25.22
N LYS A 77 4.98 -13.89 -26.11
CA LYS A 77 4.85 -14.05 -27.57
C LYS A 77 5.63 -15.26 -28.07
N LYS A 78 6.88 -15.43 -27.61
CA LYS A 78 7.78 -16.52 -28.02
C LYS A 78 7.29 -17.90 -27.61
N TYR A 79 6.75 -18.03 -26.40
CA TYR A 79 6.25 -19.30 -25.84
C TYR A 79 4.72 -19.38 -25.84
N LYS A 80 4.07 -18.72 -26.80
CA LYS A 80 2.61 -18.74 -26.94
C LYS A 80 2.14 -20.18 -27.18
N GLY A 81 1.39 -20.74 -26.22
CA GLY A 81 0.88 -22.12 -26.27
C GLY A 81 1.62 -23.09 -25.35
N ASP A 82 2.84 -22.78 -24.92
CA ASP A 82 3.63 -23.60 -23.99
C ASP A 82 3.70 -22.90 -22.62
N ARG A 83 2.67 -23.14 -21.79
CA ARG A 83 2.55 -22.50 -20.48
C ARG A 83 3.68 -22.89 -19.52
N GLU A 84 4.14 -24.14 -19.60
CA GLU A 84 5.17 -24.64 -18.69
C GLU A 84 6.51 -23.97 -18.98
N ARG A 85 6.91 -23.92 -20.26
CA ARG A 85 8.16 -23.26 -20.65
C ARG A 85 8.11 -21.75 -20.47
N LEU A 86 6.95 -21.13 -20.71
CA LEU A 86 6.73 -19.72 -20.40
C LEU A 86 6.95 -19.43 -18.90
N GLN A 87 6.44 -20.27 -18.00
CA GLN A 87 6.65 -20.10 -16.56
C GLN A 87 8.12 -20.26 -16.16
N GLN A 88 8.81 -21.25 -16.72
CA GLN A 88 10.23 -21.50 -16.46
C GLN A 88 11.11 -20.33 -16.90
N GLU A 89 10.95 -19.87 -18.13
CA GLU A 89 11.74 -18.75 -18.67
C GLU A 89 11.38 -17.42 -17.98
N MET A 90 10.13 -17.23 -17.55
CA MET A 90 9.72 -16.05 -16.79
C MET A 90 10.41 -16.03 -15.42
N MET A 91 10.47 -17.18 -14.75
CA MET A 91 11.17 -17.32 -13.48
C MET A 91 12.68 -17.13 -13.65
N LYS A 92 13.25 -17.63 -14.76
CA LYS A 92 14.65 -17.41 -15.11
C LYS A 92 14.95 -15.93 -15.33
N LEU A 93 14.11 -15.23 -16.09
CA LEU A 93 14.22 -13.79 -16.30
C LEU A 93 14.20 -13.01 -14.97
N TYR A 94 13.29 -13.35 -14.05
CA TYR A 94 13.25 -12.76 -12.72
C TYR A 94 14.53 -12.99 -11.91
N LYS A 95 15.11 -14.20 -12.00
CA LYS A 95 16.39 -14.53 -11.33
C LYS A 95 17.56 -13.77 -11.95
N ASP A 96 17.67 -13.77 -13.27
CA ASP A 96 18.79 -13.15 -14.01
C ASP A 96 18.81 -11.63 -13.81
N THR A 97 17.63 -11.02 -13.68
CA THR A 97 17.48 -9.57 -13.46
C THR A 97 17.43 -9.19 -11.97
N GLY A 98 17.54 -10.17 -11.07
CA GLY A 98 17.47 -9.95 -9.61
C GLY A 98 16.15 -9.37 -9.11
N THR A 99 15.06 -9.54 -9.87
CA THR A 99 13.74 -8.96 -9.56
C THR A 99 12.82 -10.02 -8.96
N ASN A 100 12.24 -9.76 -7.79
CA ASN A 100 11.36 -10.73 -7.12
C ASN A 100 9.87 -10.38 -7.32
N PRO A 101 9.05 -11.26 -7.93
CA PRO A 101 7.61 -11.02 -8.14
C PRO A 101 6.82 -10.83 -6.83
N PHE A 102 7.21 -11.51 -5.74
CA PHE A 102 6.56 -11.39 -4.44
C PHE A 102 6.80 -10.03 -3.75
N SER A 103 7.79 -9.26 -4.21
CA SER A 103 7.97 -7.89 -3.69
C SER A 103 6.77 -6.98 -3.99
N SER A 104 5.94 -7.33 -4.98
CA SER A 104 4.76 -6.55 -5.34
C SER A 104 3.59 -6.73 -4.37
N CYS A 105 3.50 -7.87 -3.66
CA CYS A 105 2.46 -8.15 -2.66
C CYS A 105 2.91 -7.96 -1.19
N LEU A 106 4.21 -7.67 -1.00
CA LEU A 106 4.80 -7.26 0.28
C LEU A 106 4.01 -6.20 1.09
N PRO A 107 3.40 -5.15 0.51
CA PRO A 107 2.65 -4.15 1.30
C PRO A 107 1.51 -4.77 2.10
N ILE A 108 0.77 -5.69 1.47
CA ILE A 108 -0.40 -6.34 2.06
C ILE A 108 0.05 -7.22 3.23
N LEU A 109 1.12 -8.00 3.03
CA LEU A 109 1.66 -8.90 4.05
C LEU A 109 2.17 -8.15 5.27
N LEU A 110 2.84 -7.02 5.06
CA LEU A 110 3.37 -6.19 6.13
C LEU A 110 2.26 -5.49 6.93
N GLN A 111 1.19 -5.06 6.25
CA GLN A 111 0.09 -4.34 6.88
C GLN A 111 -0.89 -5.27 7.60
N ALA A 112 -1.06 -6.50 7.11
CA ALA A 112 -2.03 -7.46 7.64
C ALA A 112 -1.95 -7.66 9.17
N PRO A 113 -0.77 -7.84 9.81
CA PRO A 113 -0.69 -8.00 11.27
C PRO A 113 -1.28 -6.83 12.06
N PHE A 114 -1.02 -5.59 11.62
CA PHE A 114 -1.54 -4.39 12.28
C PHE A 114 -3.05 -4.22 12.08
N LEU A 115 -3.54 -4.52 10.87
CA LEU A 115 -4.97 -4.54 10.59
C LEU A 115 -5.69 -5.59 11.46
N PHE A 116 -5.17 -6.81 11.53
CA PHE A 116 -5.77 -7.86 12.36
C PHE A 116 -5.74 -7.51 13.84
N ALA A 117 -4.66 -6.90 14.32
CA ALA A 117 -4.55 -6.44 15.69
C ALA A 117 -5.59 -5.37 16.02
N LEU A 118 -5.69 -4.32 15.19
CA LEU A 118 -6.68 -3.28 15.37
C LEU A 118 -8.11 -3.81 15.29
N PHE A 119 -8.40 -4.64 14.29
CA PHE A 119 -9.72 -5.24 14.13
C PHE A 119 -10.12 -6.04 15.37
N ARG A 120 -9.22 -6.88 15.91
CA ARG A 120 -9.50 -7.65 17.14
C ARG A 120 -9.70 -6.75 18.36
N VAL A 121 -8.95 -5.65 18.47
CA VAL A 121 -9.12 -4.69 19.57
C VAL A 121 -10.48 -4.01 19.46
N LEU A 122 -10.84 -3.45 18.30
CA LEU A 122 -12.11 -2.76 18.09
C LEU A 122 -13.34 -3.68 18.14
N ASP A 123 -13.23 -4.89 17.58
CA ASP A 123 -14.26 -5.93 17.70
C ASP A 123 -14.40 -6.40 19.16
N GLY A 124 -13.30 -6.40 19.91
CA GLY A 124 -13.30 -6.64 21.36
C GLY A 124 -14.10 -5.57 22.11
N VAL A 125 -13.82 -4.30 21.84
CA VAL A 125 -14.60 -3.15 22.36
C VAL A 125 -16.08 -3.29 22.03
N ALA A 126 -16.42 -3.67 20.78
CA ALA A 126 -17.80 -3.85 20.35
C ALA A 126 -18.53 -5.00 21.06
N LYS A 127 -17.81 -6.05 21.47
CA LYS A 127 -18.38 -7.27 22.06
C LYS A 127 -18.15 -7.38 23.57
N GLY A 128 -17.54 -6.38 24.22
CA GLY A 128 -17.21 -6.44 25.65
C GLY A 128 -16.04 -7.38 26.00
N HIS A 129 -15.14 -7.64 25.06
CA HIS A 129 -13.93 -8.45 25.27
C HIS A 129 -12.68 -7.58 25.23
N GLU A 130 -12.13 -7.26 26.40
CA GLU A 130 -10.90 -6.47 26.54
C GLU A 130 -9.69 -7.16 25.89
N ARG A 131 -8.83 -6.36 25.23
CA ARG A 131 -7.59 -6.82 24.60
C ARG A 131 -6.51 -5.75 24.65
N GLY A 132 -5.25 -6.17 24.78
CA GLY A 132 -4.11 -5.26 24.79
C GLY A 132 -4.11 -4.36 26.04
N ALA A 133 -3.68 -3.11 25.91
CA ALA A 133 -3.61 -2.15 27.00
C ALA A 133 -4.97 -1.84 27.65
N PHE A 134 -6.09 -2.11 26.98
CA PHE A 134 -7.43 -1.96 27.57
C PHE A 134 -7.67 -2.91 28.75
N THR A 135 -6.96 -4.04 28.84
CA THR A 135 -7.11 -4.97 29.99
C THR A 135 -6.63 -4.36 31.32
N SER A 136 -5.87 -3.27 31.25
CA SER A 136 -5.39 -2.54 32.42
C SER A 136 -6.07 -1.18 32.57
N GLN A 137 -7.04 -0.85 31.71
CA GLN A 137 -7.72 0.45 31.67
C GLN A 137 -9.23 0.27 31.40
N PRO A 138 -10.01 -0.25 32.36
CA PRO A 138 -11.44 -0.55 32.18
C PRO A 138 -12.29 0.68 31.84
N GLU A 139 -12.01 1.83 32.46
CA GLU A 139 -12.75 3.08 32.20
C GLU A 139 -12.58 3.54 30.74
N LEU A 140 -11.35 3.48 30.20
CA LEU A 140 -11.09 3.82 28.80
C LEU A 140 -11.70 2.80 27.84
N PHE A 141 -11.78 1.52 28.25
CA PHE A 141 -12.44 0.50 27.46
C PHE A 141 -13.95 0.76 27.33
N GLU A 142 -14.62 1.10 28.44
CA GLU A 142 -16.04 1.46 28.43
C GLU A 142 -16.29 2.74 27.62
N SER A 143 -15.48 3.77 27.83
CA SER A 143 -15.51 5.02 27.05
C SER A 143 -15.36 4.74 25.55
N ALA A 144 -14.39 3.93 25.13
CA ALA A 144 -14.23 3.53 23.72
C ALA A 144 -15.46 2.78 23.16
N GLY A 145 -16.13 1.96 23.98
CA GLY A 145 -17.34 1.25 23.61
C GLY A 145 -18.57 2.15 23.46
N GLN A 146 -18.62 3.26 24.20
CA GLN A 146 -19.71 4.24 24.16
C GLN A 146 -19.44 5.42 23.23
N ALA A 147 -18.23 5.56 22.71
CA ALA A 147 -17.79 6.62 21.81
C ALA A 147 -18.71 6.78 20.58
N GLN A 148 -19.38 7.93 20.47
CA GLN A 148 -20.28 8.25 19.36
C GLN A 148 -19.70 9.28 18.40
N ILE A 149 -19.94 9.12 17.10
CA ILE A 149 -19.70 10.16 16.09
C ILE A 149 -20.96 10.30 15.26
N PHE A 150 -21.44 11.53 15.08
CA PHE A 150 -22.67 11.83 14.35
C PHE A 150 -23.91 11.08 14.90
N GLY A 151 -23.88 10.66 16.17
CA GLY A 151 -24.95 9.88 16.81
C GLY A 151 -24.89 8.37 16.57
N ALA A 152 -23.81 7.85 16.00
CA ALA A 152 -23.55 6.42 15.84
C ALA A 152 -22.36 5.98 16.71
N ARG A 153 -22.43 4.85 17.42
CA ARG A 153 -21.29 4.38 18.22
C ARG A 153 -20.24 3.78 17.30
N LEU A 154 -18.96 4.05 17.58
CA LEU A 154 -17.84 3.46 16.85
C LEU A 154 -17.80 1.92 16.96
N ALA A 155 -18.35 1.40 18.06
CA ALA A 155 -18.52 -0.02 18.34
C ALA A 155 -19.65 -0.68 17.52
N ASP A 156 -20.62 0.09 17.01
CA ASP A 156 -21.73 -0.46 16.25
C ASP A 156 -21.26 -1.00 14.90
N THR A 157 -22.00 -1.95 14.37
CA THR A 157 -21.94 -2.48 13.00
C THR A 157 -23.22 -2.09 12.28
N PHE A 158 -23.29 -2.27 10.97
CA PHE A 158 -24.53 -2.04 10.24
C PHE A 158 -25.67 -2.98 10.69
N LEU A 159 -25.33 -4.21 11.07
CA LEU A 159 -26.30 -5.27 11.40
C LEU A 159 -26.90 -5.14 12.81
N ASN A 160 -26.12 -4.66 13.79
CA ASN A 160 -26.58 -4.46 15.17
C ASN A 160 -27.03 -3.02 15.48
N ALA A 161 -27.02 -2.12 14.48
CA ALA A 161 -27.49 -0.76 14.64
C ALA A 161 -28.98 -0.74 15.04
N GLU A 162 -29.25 -0.23 16.25
CA GLU A 162 -30.60 -0.12 16.83
C GLU A 162 -31.41 1.00 16.17
N THR A 163 -30.77 2.12 15.83
CA THR A 163 -31.43 3.27 15.23
C THR A 163 -31.23 3.34 13.71
N ILE A 164 -32.23 3.91 13.02
CA ILE A 164 -32.12 4.17 11.58
C ILE A 164 -30.97 5.15 11.26
N ASN A 165 -30.72 6.13 12.14
CA ASN A 165 -29.63 7.09 11.98
C ASN A 165 -28.27 6.38 11.98
N THR A 166 -28.02 5.50 12.96
CA THR A 166 -26.80 4.67 13.02
C THR A 166 -26.63 3.83 11.76
N ARG A 167 -27.71 3.23 11.26
CA ARG A 167 -27.68 2.42 10.04
C ARG A 167 -27.35 3.24 8.79
N ILE A 168 -27.87 4.46 8.67
CA ILE A 168 -27.54 5.39 7.59
C ILE A 168 -26.06 5.78 7.66
N ILE A 169 -25.57 6.16 8.84
CA ILE A 169 -24.16 6.53 9.04
C ILE A 169 -23.24 5.36 8.69
N ALA A 170 -23.57 4.15 9.16
CA ALA A 170 -22.86 2.93 8.84
C ALA A 170 -22.80 2.68 7.33
N ALA A 171 -23.94 2.79 6.62
CA ALA A 171 -23.99 2.64 5.17
C ALA A 171 -23.12 3.68 4.46
N VAL A 172 -23.21 4.95 4.85
CA VAL A 172 -22.41 6.04 4.27
C VAL A 172 -20.92 5.77 4.46
N MET A 173 -20.50 5.37 5.67
CA MET A 173 -19.09 5.06 5.94
C MET A 173 -18.58 3.88 5.11
N VAL A 174 -19.36 2.81 4.98
CA VAL A 174 -19.00 1.65 4.14
C VAL A 174 -18.92 2.05 2.66
N VAL A 175 -19.89 2.83 2.16
CA VAL A 175 -19.86 3.34 0.77
C VAL A 175 -18.64 4.21 0.55
N LEU A 176 -18.33 5.14 1.44
CA LEU A 176 -17.14 5.99 1.35
C LEU A 176 -15.85 5.17 1.38
N MET A 177 -15.76 4.16 2.26
CA MET A 177 -14.62 3.24 2.31
C MET A 177 -14.45 2.48 0.98
N VAL A 178 -15.53 1.92 0.43
CA VAL A 178 -15.51 1.17 -0.83
C VAL A 178 -15.16 2.07 -2.02
N VAL A 179 -15.75 3.26 -2.10
CA VAL A 179 -15.47 4.24 -3.16
C VAL A 179 -14.01 4.70 -3.08
N THR A 180 -13.51 5.06 -1.90
CA THR A 180 -12.11 5.48 -1.72
C THR A 180 -11.14 4.35 -2.04
N GLN A 181 -11.42 3.11 -1.64
CA GLN A 181 -10.64 1.92 -2.01
C GLN A 181 -10.58 1.75 -3.54
N PHE A 182 -11.74 1.78 -4.20
CA PHE A 182 -11.84 1.62 -5.64
C PHE A 182 -11.10 2.74 -6.39
N VAL A 183 -11.28 4.00 -5.98
CA VAL A 183 -10.60 5.15 -6.58
C VAL A 183 -9.10 5.03 -6.41
N THR A 184 -8.63 4.67 -5.22
CA THR A 184 -7.19 4.46 -4.93
C THR A 184 -6.60 3.38 -5.81
N GLN A 185 -7.25 2.23 -5.90
CA GLN A 185 -6.78 1.09 -6.69
C GLN A 185 -6.82 1.39 -8.20
N ARG A 186 -7.89 2.06 -8.67
CA ARG A 186 -8.03 2.50 -10.05
C ARG A 186 -6.98 3.55 -10.42
N GLN A 187 -6.63 4.45 -9.49
CA GLN A 187 -5.59 5.46 -9.70
C GLN A 187 -4.22 4.81 -9.91
N ILE A 188 -3.87 3.83 -9.07
CA ILE A 188 -2.61 3.08 -9.18
C ILE A 188 -2.50 2.46 -10.57
N MET A 189 -3.54 1.74 -11.02
CA MET A 189 -3.54 1.08 -12.32
C MET A 189 -3.51 2.06 -13.50
N ARG A 190 -4.31 3.13 -13.48
CA ARG A 190 -4.44 4.02 -14.64
C ARG A 190 -3.28 4.98 -14.84
N LYS A 191 -2.69 5.48 -13.75
CA LYS A 191 -1.67 6.55 -13.83
C LYS A 191 -0.25 6.03 -13.72
N ASN A 192 -0.04 4.87 -13.09
CA ASN A 192 1.29 4.37 -12.75
C ASN A 192 1.63 3.04 -13.43
N MET A 193 0.92 2.69 -14.51
CA MET A 193 1.17 1.50 -15.32
C MET A 193 1.20 1.89 -16.81
N PRO A 194 2.21 1.46 -17.60
CA PRO A 194 2.25 1.73 -19.03
C PRO A 194 1.04 1.09 -19.72
N LYS A 195 0.53 1.69 -20.81
CA LYS A 195 -0.70 1.21 -21.48
C LYS A 195 -0.54 -0.22 -21.96
N GLU A 196 0.66 -0.55 -22.39
CA GLU A 196 1.03 -1.84 -22.89
C GLU A 196 1.03 -2.88 -21.75
N ALA A 197 1.28 -2.47 -20.50
CA ALA A 197 1.28 -3.34 -19.31
C ALA A 197 -0.12 -3.67 -18.81
N LEU A 198 -1.17 -3.12 -19.45
CA LEU A 198 -2.56 -3.46 -19.21
C LEU A 198 -3.01 -4.71 -20.00
N GLU A 199 -2.10 -5.27 -20.80
CA GLU A 199 -2.30 -6.46 -21.63
C GLU A 199 -1.49 -7.64 -21.05
N GLY A 200 -2.18 -8.76 -20.77
CA GLY A 200 -1.57 -10.00 -20.29
C GLY A 200 -2.17 -10.55 -18.98
N PRO A 201 -1.75 -11.75 -18.54
CA PRO A 201 -2.33 -12.46 -17.39
C PRO A 201 -2.24 -11.68 -16.07
N PHE A 202 -1.12 -11.00 -15.83
CA PHE A 202 -0.92 -10.19 -14.63
C PHE A 202 -1.88 -8.98 -14.57
N ALA A 203 -2.06 -8.28 -15.70
CA ALA A 203 -2.99 -7.17 -15.78
C ALA A 203 -4.44 -7.62 -15.58
N GLN A 204 -4.79 -8.80 -16.10
CA GLN A 204 -6.11 -9.39 -15.89
C GLN A 204 -6.34 -9.73 -14.42
N GLN A 205 -5.35 -10.32 -13.73
CA GLN A 205 -5.43 -10.57 -12.28
C GLN A 205 -5.64 -9.26 -11.49
N GLN A 206 -4.92 -8.19 -11.83
CA GLN A 206 -5.11 -6.88 -11.19
C GLN A 206 -6.49 -6.27 -11.48
N LYS A 207 -7.01 -6.41 -12.71
CA LYS A 207 -8.37 -5.98 -13.06
C LYS A 207 -9.43 -6.73 -12.27
N ILE A 208 -9.28 -8.05 -12.13
CA ILE A 208 -10.18 -8.87 -11.28
C ILE A 208 -10.16 -8.33 -9.85
N LEU A 209 -8.97 -8.14 -9.28
CA LEU A 209 -8.84 -7.59 -7.92
C LEU A 209 -9.45 -6.19 -7.80
N LEU A 210 -9.35 -5.34 -8.82
CA LEU A 210 -9.92 -3.99 -8.84
C LEU A 210 -11.45 -3.98 -8.73
N TYR A 211 -12.14 -4.95 -9.33
CA TYR A 211 -13.61 -4.98 -9.33
C TYR A 211 -14.20 -5.92 -8.28
N VAL A 212 -13.55 -7.04 -7.99
CA VAL A 212 -14.03 -8.01 -7.00
C VAL A 212 -13.82 -7.53 -5.58
N LEU A 213 -12.65 -6.94 -5.27
CA LEU A 213 -12.33 -6.53 -3.90
C LEU A 213 -13.30 -5.47 -3.33
N PRO A 214 -13.70 -4.42 -4.08
CA PRO A 214 -14.73 -3.49 -3.62
C PRO A 214 -16.08 -4.16 -3.34
N LEU A 215 -16.48 -5.17 -4.12
CA LEU A 215 -17.72 -5.92 -3.87
C LEU A 215 -17.63 -6.75 -2.58
N VAL A 216 -16.48 -7.41 -2.36
CA VAL A 216 -16.21 -8.12 -1.11
C VAL A 216 -16.26 -7.17 0.08
N PHE A 217 -15.69 -5.96 -0.03
CA PHE A 217 -15.77 -4.96 1.03
C PHE A 217 -17.16 -4.35 1.20
N ALA A 218 -17.93 -4.19 0.13
CA ALA A 218 -19.31 -3.73 0.22
C ALA A 218 -20.20 -4.73 0.98
N PHE A 219 -20.01 -6.03 0.71
CA PHE A 219 -20.74 -7.09 1.41
C PHE A 219 -20.22 -7.34 2.82
N SER A 220 -18.90 -7.37 3.03
CA SER A 220 -18.32 -7.65 4.36
C SER A 220 -18.34 -6.44 5.30
N GLY A 221 -18.38 -5.22 4.76
CA GLY A 221 -18.37 -3.98 5.54
C GLY A 221 -19.51 -3.85 6.53
N VAL A 222 -20.65 -4.50 6.28
CA VAL A 222 -21.82 -4.48 7.20
C VAL A 222 -21.57 -5.23 8.51
N TYR A 223 -20.60 -6.15 8.53
CA TYR A 223 -20.23 -6.96 9.70
C TYR A 223 -19.14 -6.31 10.55
N PHE A 224 -18.50 -5.25 10.06
CA PHE A 224 -17.37 -4.62 10.75
C PHE A 224 -17.84 -3.46 11.64
N PRO A 225 -17.21 -3.28 12.83
CA PRO A 225 -17.46 -2.10 13.64
C PRO A 225 -17.11 -0.81 12.90
N LEU A 226 -17.86 0.26 13.13
CA LEU A 226 -17.65 1.57 12.47
C LEU A 226 -16.23 2.11 12.69
N GLY A 227 -15.61 1.85 13.84
CA GLY A 227 -14.21 2.19 14.07
C GLY A 227 -13.25 1.49 13.10
N THR A 228 -13.54 0.24 12.71
CA THR A 228 -12.72 -0.48 11.73
C THR A 228 -12.96 0.08 10.32
N VAL A 229 -14.20 0.43 9.98
CA VAL A 229 -14.54 1.10 8.71
C VAL A 229 -13.84 2.47 8.62
N LEU A 230 -13.81 3.24 9.72
CA LEU A 230 -13.08 4.50 9.82
C LEU A 230 -11.58 4.30 9.61
N TYR A 231 -10.99 3.25 10.20
CA TYR A 231 -9.61 2.89 9.96
C TYR A 231 -9.33 2.63 8.47
N TRP A 232 -10.15 1.81 7.81
CA TRP A 232 -9.98 1.54 6.38
C TRP A 232 -10.11 2.80 5.54
N LEU A 233 -11.12 3.64 5.80
CA LEU A 233 -11.30 4.91 5.12
C LEU A 233 -10.05 5.79 5.25
N THR A 234 -9.55 5.96 6.48
CA THR A 234 -8.34 6.75 6.76
C THR A 234 -7.10 6.17 6.07
N SER A 235 -6.94 4.85 6.14
CA SER A 235 -5.86 4.12 5.47
C SER A 235 -5.91 4.28 3.95
N ASN A 236 -7.10 4.29 3.35
CA ASN A 236 -7.29 4.50 1.91
C ASN A 236 -6.95 5.93 1.51
N LEU A 237 -7.42 6.93 2.29
CA LEU A 237 -7.09 8.34 2.07
C LEU A 237 -5.58 8.59 2.18
N TRP A 238 -4.91 7.99 3.17
CA TRP A 238 -3.46 8.03 3.28
C TRP A 238 -2.79 7.42 2.04
N THR A 239 -3.20 6.21 1.63
CA THR A 239 -2.64 5.55 0.45
C THR A 239 -2.84 6.39 -0.80
N MET A 240 -4.02 7.00 -0.97
CA MET A 240 -4.33 7.88 -2.09
C MET A 240 -3.41 9.11 -2.09
N GLY A 241 -3.22 9.77 -0.95
CA GLY A 241 -2.30 10.90 -0.78
C GLY A 241 -0.84 10.52 -1.06
N GLN A 242 -0.38 9.42 -0.47
CA GLN A 242 0.94 8.85 -0.70
C GLN A 242 1.15 8.55 -2.19
N GLN A 243 0.17 7.92 -2.84
CA GLN A 243 0.26 7.57 -4.25
C GLN A 243 0.25 8.80 -5.15
N LEU A 244 -0.54 9.83 -4.82
CA LEU A 244 -0.51 11.13 -5.51
C LEU A 244 0.89 11.76 -5.43
N TYR A 245 1.51 11.72 -4.25
CA TYR A 245 2.88 12.21 -4.05
C TYR A 245 3.90 11.40 -4.86
N VAL A 246 3.85 10.06 -4.77
CA VAL A 246 4.78 9.15 -5.45
C VAL A 246 4.67 9.28 -6.96
N ILE A 247 3.47 9.23 -7.53
CA ILE A 247 3.25 9.41 -8.99
C ILE A 247 3.79 10.76 -9.46
N ARG A 248 3.69 11.81 -8.63
CA ARG A 248 4.12 13.16 -8.98
C ARG A 248 5.63 13.38 -8.87
N ARG A 249 6.32 12.68 -7.96
CA ARG A 249 7.75 12.89 -7.66
C ARG A 249 8.64 11.78 -8.22
N MET A 250 8.12 10.58 -8.39
CA MET A 250 8.82 9.39 -8.85
C MET A 250 7.92 8.62 -9.85
N PRO A 251 7.54 9.23 -11.00
CA PRO A 251 6.66 8.58 -11.97
C PRO A 251 7.31 7.31 -12.54
N ALA A 252 6.52 6.28 -12.82
CA ALA A 252 7.00 5.06 -13.47
C ALA A 252 7.49 5.34 -14.91
N PRO A 253 8.59 4.71 -15.39
CA PRO A 253 9.07 4.88 -16.76
C PRO A 253 8.02 4.40 -17.78
N GLY A 254 7.89 5.09 -18.91
CA GLY A 254 6.96 4.77 -19.98
C GLY A 254 5.50 5.06 -19.67
N THR A 255 5.18 5.79 -18.59
CA THR A 255 3.79 6.07 -18.18
C THR A 255 3.32 7.47 -18.54
N GLU A 256 2.00 7.66 -18.62
CA GLU A 256 1.39 9.00 -18.76
C GLU A 256 1.83 9.97 -17.65
N ALA A 257 2.11 9.44 -16.44
CA ALA A 257 2.63 10.24 -15.34
C ALA A 257 4.04 10.79 -15.59
N GLU A 258 4.90 10.04 -16.28
CA GLU A 258 6.24 10.50 -16.67
C GLU A 258 6.15 11.61 -17.72
N LYS A 259 5.32 11.42 -18.76
CA LYS A 259 5.06 12.46 -19.77
C LYS A 259 4.52 13.74 -19.13
N ALA A 260 3.58 13.62 -18.19
CA ALA A 260 3.06 14.76 -17.45
C ALA A 260 4.10 15.41 -16.52
N HIS A 261 5.05 14.65 -15.98
CA HIS A 261 6.15 15.16 -15.19
C HIS A 261 7.15 15.94 -16.04
N GLN A 262 7.54 15.42 -17.21
CA GLN A 262 8.39 16.09 -18.19
C GLN A 262 7.79 17.43 -18.64
N ARG A 263 6.51 17.43 -19.06
CA ARG A 263 5.78 18.68 -19.41
C ARG A 263 5.81 19.74 -18.32
N ARG A 264 5.72 19.34 -17.04
CA ARG A 264 5.79 20.28 -15.90
C ARG A 264 7.20 20.83 -15.68
N LEU A 265 8.23 20.04 -15.93
CA LEU A 265 9.62 20.50 -15.88
C LEU A 265 9.87 21.49 -17.02
N GLU A 266 9.40 21.18 -18.22
CA GLU A 266 9.42 22.05 -19.40
C GLU A 266 8.73 23.39 -19.16
N GLU A 267 7.51 23.40 -18.64
CA GLU A 267 6.80 24.64 -18.28
C GLU A 267 7.54 25.46 -17.22
N LYS A 268 8.13 24.81 -16.22
CA LYS A 268 8.90 25.50 -15.16
C LYS A 268 10.19 26.10 -15.71
N ALA A 269 10.87 25.40 -16.60
CA ALA A 269 12.10 25.89 -17.22
C ALA A 269 11.80 27.02 -18.20
N ARG A 270 10.73 26.91 -19.00
CA ARG A 270 10.21 28.01 -19.84
C ARG A 270 9.91 29.26 -19.03
N LYS A 271 9.23 29.12 -17.88
CA LYS A 271 8.95 30.25 -16.96
C LYS A 271 10.21 30.84 -16.31
N LYS A 272 11.30 30.08 -16.24
CA LYS A 272 12.59 30.52 -15.68
C LYS A 272 13.60 30.97 -16.73
N GLY A 273 13.23 30.96 -18.02
CA GLY A 273 14.15 31.29 -19.12
C GLY A 273 15.31 30.30 -19.30
N ILE A 274 15.19 29.09 -18.74
CA ILE A 274 16.20 28.03 -18.84
C ILE A 274 15.78 27.09 -19.98
N ALA A 275 16.62 26.96 -21.01
CA ALA A 275 16.41 25.94 -22.04
C ALA A 275 16.73 24.56 -21.45
N LEU A 276 15.74 23.65 -21.45
CA LEU A 276 15.99 22.25 -21.13
C LEU A 276 16.47 21.52 -22.39
N PRO A 277 17.32 20.49 -22.26
CA PRO A 277 17.59 19.58 -23.35
C PRO A 277 16.28 18.92 -23.79
N THR A 278 15.92 19.06 -25.07
CA THR A 278 14.75 18.42 -25.67
C THR A 278 14.94 16.90 -25.73
N PRO A 279 13.89 16.09 -25.46
CA PRO A 279 13.97 14.63 -25.52
C PRO A 279 14.25 14.07 -26.93
N ASP A 280 14.00 14.84 -27.98
CA ASP A 280 14.11 14.39 -29.39
C ASP A 280 15.56 14.31 -29.92
N THR A 281 16.57 14.65 -29.09
CA THR A 281 17.99 14.46 -29.43
C THR A 281 18.63 13.25 -28.76
N ALA A 282 17.89 12.50 -27.96
CA ALA A 282 18.33 11.17 -27.58
C ALA A 282 17.92 10.22 -28.72
N GLU A 283 18.81 10.05 -29.70
CA GLU A 283 18.92 8.76 -30.39
C GLU A 283 18.75 7.65 -29.34
N PRO A 284 18.01 6.57 -29.63
CA PRO A 284 17.95 5.46 -28.71
C PRO A 284 19.39 5.01 -28.46
N GLU A 285 19.94 5.37 -27.30
CA GLU A 285 21.08 4.68 -26.73
C GLU A 285 20.60 3.25 -26.61
N GLN A 286 20.94 2.46 -27.64
CA GLN A 286 21.01 1.03 -27.52
C GLN A 286 21.71 0.80 -26.19
N PRO A 287 21.11 0.01 -25.27
CA PRO A 287 21.72 -0.21 -23.97
C PRO A 287 23.13 -0.65 -24.26
N GLU A 288 24.09 0.21 -23.93
CA GLU A 288 25.50 -0.09 -24.05
C GLU A 288 25.62 -1.40 -23.30
N GLN A 289 25.83 -2.48 -24.05
CA GLN A 289 26.19 -3.76 -23.48
C GLN A 289 27.51 -3.44 -22.82
N THR A 290 27.44 -3.08 -21.53
CA THR A 290 28.56 -3.18 -20.63
C THR A 290 28.77 -4.68 -20.54
N GLU A 291 29.45 -5.20 -21.56
CA GLU A 291 30.08 -6.48 -21.56
C GLU A 291 30.95 -6.42 -20.31
N VAL A 292 30.45 -6.98 -19.22
CA VAL A 292 31.25 -7.22 -18.03
C VAL A 292 32.25 -8.26 -18.50
N VAL A 293 33.33 -7.81 -19.14
CA VAL A 293 34.49 -8.61 -19.46
C VAL A 293 35.07 -8.98 -18.11
N ARG A 294 34.60 -10.11 -17.60
CA ARG A 294 35.11 -10.74 -16.39
C ARG A 294 36.56 -11.07 -16.70
N ARG A 295 37.48 -10.18 -16.32
CA ARG A 295 38.92 -10.44 -16.37
C ARG A 295 39.20 -11.58 -15.39
N GLN A 296 39.07 -12.82 -15.85
CA GLN A 296 39.57 -13.97 -15.12
C GLN A 296 41.09 -13.76 -14.99
N PRO A 297 41.65 -13.83 -13.77
CA PRO A 297 43.09 -13.83 -13.62
C PRO A 297 43.65 -15.05 -14.38
N LYS A 298 44.49 -14.80 -15.39
CA LYS A 298 45.23 -15.86 -16.08
C LYS A 298 46.03 -16.62 -15.03
N LYS A 299 45.71 -17.91 -14.82
CA LYS A 299 46.56 -18.81 -14.06
C LYS A 299 47.95 -18.80 -14.69
N THR A 300 48.96 -18.41 -13.91
CA THR A 300 50.36 -18.53 -14.30
C THR A 300 50.69 -19.99 -14.56
N SER A 301 51.27 -20.26 -15.74
CA SER A 301 51.75 -21.59 -16.10
C SER A 301 52.81 -22.06 -15.11
N ARG A 302 52.80 -23.35 -14.77
CA ARG A 302 53.77 -23.99 -13.84
C ARG A 302 55.23 -23.73 -14.23
N SER A 303 55.54 -23.45 -15.50
CA SER A 303 56.90 -23.11 -15.95
C SER A 303 57.40 -21.74 -15.45
N GLN A 304 56.52 -20.80 -15.12
CA GLN A 304 56.88 -19.48 -14.61
C GLN A 304 57.09 -19.45 -13.08
N ARG A 305 56.72 -20.51 -12.36
CA ARG A 305 56.84 -20.59 -10.90
C ARG A 305 58.19 -21.12 -10.40
N LYS A 306 59.09 -21.59 -11.29
CA LYS A 306 60.38 -22.23 -10.95
C LYS A 306 61.62 -21.34 -11.16
N LYS A 307 61.47 -20.01 -11.29
CA LYS A 307 62.60 -19.08 -11.48
C LYS A 307 62.69 -17.95 -10.43
N LYS A 308 62.19 -18.19 -9.23
CA LYS A 308 62.49 -17.38 -8.04
C LYS A 308 62.98 -18.28 -6.93
#